data_AF-A0A1I0DVV6-F1
#
_entry.id   AF-A0A1I0DVV6-F1
#
_cell.length_a   1.000
_cell.length_b   1.000
_cell.length_c   1.000
_cell.angle_alpha   90.00
_cell.angle_beta   90.00
_cell.angle_gamma   90.00
#
_symmetry.space_group_name_H-M   'P 1'
#
loop_
_entity.id
_entity.type
_entity.pdbx_description
1 polymer ?
#
loop_
_entity_poly.entity_id
_entity_poly.type
_entity_poly.pdbx_seq_one_letter_code
_entity_poly.pdbx_strand_id
1 'polypeptide(L)'
;MSESLQAFWRELLEVSAARRPELAAGDIESVEARAASLDTSLLPASGWLDLFRLCIGLGFFQPAATLRDKAVLRMIQDASAPEARLSELTMACYASLEQGKYDRAAEWLERMESSGCAPQRCSQVRWFSGLMSGGHEGDADGLLWGDSPADPEFGHLIQGSSIAVVGPVASEVESGPDIDGYDVVVKFGYRGGNRGRDPRFQGKRVDVSYYNNAQSKTLAESDFAPVFSELRWGVCHNGKGCSRFRPAPANLRQLTSLQWFLPDTHLNAGPNALLDLLRFRPSTICVFNTDLMLSSGRFAGYREAGNEETDYTRSFIKTHDPVLQYRIMHRLWSNGFIQGDARFEYVMKLDLAGYLKELQKAYGAVNRALF
;
A
#
# COMPACT_ATOMS: atom_id res chain seq x y z
N MET A 1 4.31 6.77 32.61
CA MET A 1 4.94 5.77 31.72
C MET A 1 5.38 4.60 32.57
N SER A 2 4.88 3.38 32.31
CA SER A 2 5.21 2.19 33.12
C SER A 2 6.72 1.89 33.08
N GLU A 3 7.21 1.19 34.11
CA GLU A 3 8.62 0.77 34.17
C GLU A 3 9.01 -0.12 32.97
N SER A 4 8.13 -1.01 32.54
CA SER A 4 8.34 -1.88 31.37
C SER A 4 8.52 -1.10 30.07
N LEU A 5 7.69 -0.07 29.83
CA LEU A 5 7.79 0.77 28.63
C LEU A 5 9.05 1.63 28.65
N GLN A 6 9.45 2.14 29.83
CA GLN A 6 10.72 2.84 29.99
C GLN A 6 11.92 1.93 29.74
N ALA A 7 11.88 0.68 30.21
CA ALA A 7 12.95 -0.30 29.99
C ALA A 7 13.08 -0.65 28.51
N PHE A 8 11.95 -0.89 27.83
CA PHE A 8 11.92 -1.08 26.37
C PHE A 8 12.52 0.12 25.63
N TRP A 9 12.12 1.34 25.99
CA TRP A 9 12.61 2.56 25.35
C TRP A 9 14.13 2.73 25.50
N ARG A 10 14.67 2.44 26.69
CA ARG A 10 16.12 2.52 26.96
C ARG A 10 16.90 1.55 26.08
N GLU A 11 16.49 0.29 26.05
CA GLU A 11 17.17 -0.73 25.24
C GLU A 11 17.08 -0.40 23.76
N LEU A 12 15.88 -0.06 23.25
CA LEU A 12 15.67 0.31 21.87
C LEU A 12 16.66 1.41 21.44
N LEU A 13 16.80 2.49 22.23
CA LEU A 13 17.74 3.56 21.92
C LEU A 13 19.20 3.13 22.04
N GLU A 14 19.55 2.34 23.05
CA GLU A 14 20.92 1.87 23.30
C GLU A 14 21.48 1.03 22.16
N VAL A 15 20.61 0.19 21.58
CA VAL A 15 21.00 -0.73 20.50
C VAL A 15 20.68 -0.22 19.09
N SER A 16 19.93 0.87 18.96
CA SER A 16 19.47 1.38 17.65
C SER A 16 20.53 1.98 16.74
N ALA A 17 20.11 2.16 15.48
CA ALA A 17 20.80 2.95 14.46
C ALA A 17 21.12 4.41 14.89
N ALA A 18 20.45 4.94 15.93
CA ALA A 18 20.76 6.26 16.45
C ALA A 18 22.11 6.32 17.19
N ARG A 19 22.61 5.18 17.66
CA ARG A 19 23.85 5.07 18.45
C ARG A 19 24.87 4.11 17.85
N ARG A 20 24.43 3.17 17.03
CA ARG A 20 25.27 2.14 16.43
C ARG A 20 25.16 2.22 14.90
N PRO A 21 26.27 2.13 14.16
CA PRO A 21 26.25 2.13 12.70
C PRO A 21 25.69 0.83 12.11
N GLU A 22 25.70 -0.26 12.88
CA GLU A 22 25.19 -1.58 12.50
C GLU A 22 24.43 -2.22 13.68
N LEU A 23 23.35 -2.95 13.38
CA LEU A 23 22.56 -3.68 14.36
C LEU A 23 23.03 -5.14 14.42
N ALA A 24 23.39 -5.65 15.60
CA ALA A 24 23.68 -7.07 15.75
C ALA A 24 22.38 -7.88 15.72
N ALA A 25 22.43 -9.12 15.20
CA ALA A 25 21.25 -9.99 15.18
C ALA A 25 20.65 -10.20 16.59
N GLY A 26 21.51 -10.36 17.61
CA GLY A 26 21.07 -10.50 19.00
C GLY A 26 20.41 -9.23 19.57
N ASP A 27 20.74 -8.04 19.06
CA ASP A 27 20.07 -6.80 19.47
C ASP A 27 18.61 -6.80 18.96
N ILE A 28 18.39 -7.22 17.71
CA ILE A 28 17.05 -7.30 17.11
C ILE A 28 16.19 -8.29 17.88
N GLU A 29 16.71 -9.48 18.17
CA GLU A 29 16.01 -10.52 18.94
C GLU A 29 15.67 -10.04 20.37
N SER A 30 16.59 -9.34 21.04
CA SER A 30 16.35 -8.80 22.38
C SER A 30 15.22 -7.77 22.38
N VAL A 31 15.28 -6.80 21.46
CA VAL A 31 14.24 -5.76 21.33
C VAL A 31 12.89 -6.37 20.96
N GLU A 32 12.86 -7.37 20.08
CA GLU A 32 11.63 -8.09 19.73
C GLU A 32 11.03 -8.82 20.94
N ALA A 33 11.84 -9.54 21.72
CA ALA A 33 11.40 -10.23 22.93
C ALA A 33 10.80 -9.25 23.94
N ARG A 34 11.41 -8.08 24.12
CA ARG A 34 10.85 -7.05 25.00
C ARG A 34 9.56 -6.45 24.45
N ALA A 35 9.50 -6.13 23.16
CA ALA A 35 8.29 -5.64 22.51
C ALA A 35 7.13 -6.64 22.67
N ALA A 36 7.42 -7.94 22.55
CA ALA A 36 6.44 -9.01 22.74
C ALA A 36 5.90 -9.04 24.18
N SER A 37 6.77 -8.77 25.17
CA SER A 37 6.44 -8.77 26.60
C SER A 37 5.59 -7.58 27.08
N LEU A 38 5.50 -6.51 26.30
CA LEU A 38 4.73 -5.32 26.68
C LEU A 38 3.23 -5.63 26.70
N ASP A 39 2.54 -5.22 27.76
CA ASP A 39 1.10 -5.37 27.87
C ASP A 39 0.37 -4.41 26.90
N THR A 40 -0.61 -4.92 26.15
CA THR A 40 -1.38 -4.15 25.15
C THR A 40 -2.09 -2.92 25.75
N SER A 41 -2.43 -2.96 27.04
CA SER A 41 -3.14 -1.90 27.74
C SER A 41 -2.29 -0.65 27.97
N LEU A 42 -0.95 -0.74 27.87
CA LEU A 42 -0.02 0.33 28.21
C LEU A 42 -0.18 1.59 27.34
N LEU A 43 -0.60 1.43 26.09
CA LEU A 43 -0.78 2.52 25.14
C LEU A 43 -2.12 2.36 24.41
N PRO A 44 -2.77 3.47 24.00
CA PRO A 44 -3.86 3.42 23.02
C PRO A 44 -3.33 2.94 21.66
N ALA A 45 -4.23 2.53 20.76
CA ALA A 45 -3.84 2.01 19.44
C ALA A 45 -2.93 2.96 18.65
N SER A 46 -3.20 4.27 18.66
CA SER A 46 -2.35 5.28 18.00
C SER A 46 -0.94 5.33 18.60
N GLY A 47 -0.81 5.20 19.92
CA GLY A 47 0.50 5.19 20.58
C GLY A 47 1.34 3.96 20.19
N TRP A 48 0.70 2.81 19.97
CA TRP A 48 1.38 1.63 19.43
C TRP A 48 1.79 1.82 17.96
N LEU A 49 0.97 2.45 17.13
CA LEU A 49 1.31 2.76 15.73
C LEU A 49 2.48 3.76 15.64
N ASP A 50 2.52 4.76 16.54
CA ASP A 50 3.64 5.70 16.62
C ASP A 50 4.93 5.01 17.05
N LEU A 51 4.86 4.11 18.04
CA LEU A 51 6.02 3.34 18.48
C LEU A 51 6.49 2.36 17.39
N PHE A 52 5.58 1.76 16.64
CA PHE A 52 5.86 0.97 15.43
C PHE A 52 6.68 1.77 14.40
N ARG A 53 6.22 2.97 14.02
CA ARG A 53 6.92 3.84 13.06
C ARG A 53 8.28 4.28 13.56
N LEU A 54 8.36 4.61 14.85
CA LEU A 54 9.61 5.00 15.51
C LEU A 54 10.61 3.85 15.50
N CYS A 55 10.15 2.62 15.74
CA CYS A 55 10.97 1.41 15.69
C CYS A 55 11.55 1.19 14.27
N ILE A 56 10.74 1.37 13.21
CA ILE A 56 11.23 1.38 11.82
C ILE A 56 12.29 2.46 11.62
N GLY A 57 12.04 3.68 12.10
CA GLY A 57 12.99 4.79 11.97
C GLY A 57 14.30 4.60 12.74
N LEU A 58 14.31 3.72 13.74
CA LEU A 58 15.50 3.30 14.47
C LEU A 58 16.17 2.06 13.85
N GLY A 59 15.66 1.61 12.70
CA GLY A 59 16.24 0.53 11.89
C GLY A 59 15.72 -0.86 12.23
N PHE A 60 14.63 -1.00 13.00
CA PHE A 60 14.08 -2.29 13.42
C PHE A 60 12.76 -2.58 12.71
N PHE A 61 12.71 -3.62 11.87
CA PHE A 61 11.50 -4.01 11.14
C PHE A 61 10.72 -5.14 11.82
N GLN A 62 11.41 -6.18 12.31
CA GLN A 62 10.76 -7.29 13.03
C GLN A 62 10.10 -6.82 14.35
N PRO A 63 10.83 -6.16 15.26
CA PRO A 63 10.23 -5.67 16.51
C PRO A 63 9.09 -4.66 16.26
N ALA A 64 9.21 -3.86 15.19
CA ALA A 64 8.15 -2.93 14.80
C ALA A 64 6.85 -3.67 14.47
N ALA A 65 6.90 -4.76 13.69
CA ALA A 65 5.70 -5.54 13.39
C ALA A 65 5.02 -6.09 14.66
N THR A 66 5.80 -6.53 15.65
CA THR A 66 5.27 -6.95 16.96
C THR A 66 4.51 -5.83 17.68
N LEU A 67 5.03 -4.59 17.64
CA LEU A 67 4.34 -3.42 18.19
C LEU A 67 3.08 -3.06 17.39
N ARG A 68 3.10 -3.24 16.08
CA ARG A 68 1.93 -3.04 15.22
C ARG A 68 0.82 -4.05 15.54
N ASP A 69 1.17 -5.30 15.81
CA ASP A 69 0.18 -6.30 16.24
C ASP A 69 -0.45 -5.95 17.60
N LYS A 70 0.31 -5.30 18.51
CA LYS A 70 -0.26 -4.72 19.75
C LYS A 70 -1.28 -3.61 19.42
N ALA A 71 -1.00 -2.75 18.42
CA ALA A 71 -1.95 -1.75 17.96
C ALA A 71 -3.25 -2.38 17.43
N VAL A 72 -3.13 -3.41 16.58
CA VAL A 72 -4.27 -4.14 16.00
C VAL A 72 -5.14 -4.78 17.09
N LEU A 73 -4.52 -5.42 18.10
CA LEU A 73 -5.26 -5.96 19.25
C LEU A 73 -5.96 -4.86 20.05
N ARG A 74 -5.28 -3.73 20.26
CA ARG A 74 -5.83 -2.60 21.00
C ARG A 74 -7.05 -1.97 20.29
N MET A 75 -7.03 -1.88 18.95
CA MET A 75 -8.18 -1.40 18.16
C MET A 75 -9.44 -2.23 18.43
N ILE A 76 -9.32 -3.55 18.51
CA ILE A 76 -10.44 -4.46 18.81
C ILE A 76 -10.93 -4.29 20.25
N GLN A 77 -10.00 -4.15 21.20
CA GLN A 77 -10.33 -3.94 22.62
C GLN A 77 -11.09 -2.62 22.81
N ASP A 78 -10.60 -1.52 22.22
CA ASP A 78 -11.22 -0.19 22.35
C ASP A 78 -12.66 -0.18 21.79
N ALA A 79 -12.92 -0.90 20.70
CA ALA A 79 -14.26 -1.01 20.10
C ALA A 79 -15.23 -1.91 20.88
N SER A 80 -14.74 -2.71 21.82
CA SER A 80 -15.57 -3.63 22.62
C SER A 80 -16.43 -2.89 23.66
N ALA A 81 -16.14 -1.62 23.94
CA ALA A 81 -16.99 -0.78 24.79
C ALA A 81 -18.40 -0.59 24.17
N PRO A 82 -19.48 -0.58 24.97
CA PRO A 82 -20.83 -0.32 24.49
C PRO A 82 -20.96 1.02 23.75
N GLU A 83 -20.26 2.04 24.23
CA GLU A 83 -20.24 3.42 23.74
C GLU A 83 -19.13 3.70 22.71
N ALA A 84 -18.55 2.65 22.12
CA ALA A 84 -17.50 2.80 21.10
C ALA A 84 -17.96 3.69 19.94
N ARG A 85 -17.12 4.66 19.59
CA ARG A 85 -17.36 5.62 18.51
C ARG A 85 -17.24 4.91 17.16
N LEU A 86 -17.89 5.46 16.14
CA LEU A 86 -17.80 4.94 14.77
C LEU A 86 -16.34 4.77 14.29
N SER A 87 -15.43 5.67 14.69
CA SER A 87 -14.00 5.53 14.37
C SER A 87 -13.37 4.30 15.01
N GLU A 88 -13.72 3.95 16.24
CA GLU A 88 -13.21 2.75 16.94
C GLU A 88 -13.77 1.49 16.29
N LEU A 89 -15.07 1.48 15.97
CA LEU A 89 -15.70 0.37 15.22
C LEU A 89 -15.04 0.16 13.85
N THR A 90 -14.74 1.24 13.13
CA THR A 90 -14.07 1.22 11.83
C THR A 90 -12.69 0.55 11.94
N MET A 91 -11.90 0.95 12.95
CA MET A 91 -10.57 0.40 13.18
C MET A 91 -10.62 -1.07 13.61
N ALA A 92 -11.58 -1.45 14.44
CA ALA A 92 -11.78 -2.85 14.84
C ALA A 92 -12.25 -3.75 13.69
N CYS A 93 -13.10 -3.21 12.79
CA CYS A 93 -13.50 -3.90 11.57
C CYS A 93 -12.29 -4.21 10.70
N TYR A 94 -11.46 -3.20 10.39
CA TYR A 94 -10.22 -3.38 9.65
C TYR A 94 -9.25 -4.36 10.35
N ALA A 95 -9.00 -4.16 11.65
CA ALA A 95 -8.13 -5.02 12.44
C ALA A 95 -8.56 -6.49 12.41
N SER A 96 -9.88 -6.75 12.44
CA SER A 96 -10.44 -8.09 12.36
C SER A 96 -10.23 -8.71 10.96
N LEU A 97 -10.43 -7.94 9.88
CA LEU A 97 -10.13 -8.40 8.52
C LEU A 97 -8.65 -8.75 8.35
N GLU A 98 -7.77 -7.91 8.88
CA GLU A 98 -6.34 -8.12 8.79
C GLU A 98 -5.89 -9.41 9.52
N GLN A 99 -6.52 -9.71 10.66
CA GLN A 99 -6.31 -10.96 11.40
C GLN A 99 -7.00 -12.19 10.77
N GLY A 100 -7.71 -12.03 9.65
CA GLY A 100 -8.49 -13.10 9.03
C GLY A 100 -9.73 -13.51 9.83
N LYS A 101 -10.20 -12.67 10.75
CA LYS A 101 -11.41 -12.89 11.57
C LYS A 101 -12.62 -12.27 10.88
N TYR A 102 -13.02 -12.83 9.74
CA TYR A 102 -14.03 -12.24 8.85
C TYR A 102 -15.42 -12.14 9.51
N ASP A 103 -15.84 -13.13 10.29
CA ASP A 103 -17.12 -13.08 11.02
C ASP A 103 -17.16 -11.91 12.01
N ARG A 104 -16.06 -11.70 12.75
CA ARG A 104 -15.94 -10.54 13.65
C ARG A 104 -15.94 -9.23 12.88
N ALA A 105 -15.28 -9.18 11.73
CA ALA A 105 -15.33 -7.99 10.88
C ALA A 105 -16.76 -7.64 10.42
N ALA A 106 -17.58 -8.66 10.11
CA ALA A 106 -18.99 -8.47 9.77
C ALA A 106 -19.81 -7.93 10.96
N GLU A 107 -19.61 -8.45 12.18
CA GLU A 107 -20.24 -7.91 13.40
C GLU A 107 -19.88 -6.43 13.61
N TRP A 108 -18.61 -6.05 13.39
CA TRP A 108 -18.19 -4.65 13.47
C TRP A 108 -18.86 -3.77 12.42
N LEU A 109 -19.01 -4.28 11.19
CA LEU A 109 -19.69 -3.57 10.12
C LEU A 109 -21.17 -3.32 10.42
N GLU A 110 -21.89 -4.29 10.97
CA GLU A 110 -23.29 -4.11 11.40
C GLU A 110 -23.42 -3.04 12.49
N ARG A 111 -22.47 -3.00 13.43
CA ARG A 111 -22.39 -1.93 14.45
C ARG A 111 -22.07 -0.58 13.82
N MET A 112 -21.20 -0.52 12.82
CA MET A 112 -20.89 0.71 12.07
C MET A 112 -22.15 1.25 11.39
N GLU A 113 -22.93 0.39 10.74
CA GLU A 113 -24.21 0.74 10.10
C GLU A 113 -25.22 1.30 11.09
N SER A 114 -25.40 0.59 12.20
CA SER A 114 -26.28 1.02 13.30
C SER A 114 -25.82 2.34 13.95
N SER A 115 -24.52 2.66 13.84
CA SER A 115 -23.91 3.90 14.36
C SER A 115 -23.86 5.03 13.33
N GLY A 116 -24.57 4.90 12.20
CA GLY A 116 -24.70 5.96 11.20
C GLY A 116 -23.58 6.04 10.18
N CYS A 117 -22.83 4.95 9.95
CA CYS A 117 -21.89 4.89 8.83
C CYS A 117 -22.62 5.04 7.48
N ALA A 118 -22.05 5.84 6.57
CA ALA A 118 -22.64 6.08 5.26
C ALA A 118 -22.76 4.77 4.45
N PRO A 119 -23.88 4.50 3.76
CA PRO A 119 -24.08 3.27 2.98
C PRO A 119 -22.95 2.99 1.98
N GLN A 120 -22.39 4.04 1.37
CA GLN A 120 -21.27 3.94 0.45
C GLN A 120 -20.01 3.38 1.12
N ARG A 121 -19.71 3.84 2.33
CA ARG A 121 -18.56 3.37 3.11
C ARG A 121 -18.74 1.93 3.56
N CYS A 122 -19.94 1.57 4.02
CA CYS A 122 -20.25 0.19 4.41
C CYS A 122 -20.08 -0.78 3.23
N SER A 123 -20.49 -0.36 2.04
CA SER A 123 -20.34 -1.19 0.84
C SER A 123 -18.90 -1.31 0.36
N GLN A 124 -18.08 -0.25 0.51
CA GLN A 124 -16.63 -0.35 0.32
C GLN A 124 -15.99 -1.36 1.28
N VAL A 125 -16.44 -1.41 2.54
CA VAL A 125 -15.97 -2.40 3.52
C VAL A 125 -16.40 -3.81 3.14
N ARG A 126 -17.65 -4.02 2.70
CA ARG A 126 -18.11 -5.33 2.20
C ARG A 126 -17.27 -5.81 1.03
N TRP A 127 -17.03 -4.95 0.04
CA TRP A 127 -16.19 -5.27 -1.11
C TRP A 127 -14.76 -5.61 -0.68
N PHE A 128 -14.14 -4.79 0.17
CA PHE A 128 -12.80 -5.06 0.67
C PHE A 128 -12.74 -6.36 1.50
N SER A 129 -13.76 -6.63 2.32
CA SER A 129 -13.88 -7.89 3.07
C SER A 129 -13.92 -9.10 2.14
N GLY A 130 -14.70 -9.06 1.06
CA GLY A 130 -14.77 -10.11 0.05
C GLY A 130 -13.40 -10.39 -0.60
N LEU A 131 -12.64 -9.34 -0.92
CA LEU A 131 -11.27 -9.49 -1.42
C LEU A 131 -10.35 -10.16 -0.38
N MET A 132 -10.46 -9.76 0.89
CA MET A 132 -9.59 -10.29 1.95
C MET A 132 -9.93 -11.72 2.34
N SER A 133 -11.20 -12.14 2.24
CA SER A 133 -11.68 -13.49 2.56
C SER A 133 -11.55 -14.49 1.41
N GLY A 134 -11.31 -14.00 0.18
CA GLY A 134 -11.25 -14.85 -1.01
C GLY A 134 -12.64 -15.24 -1.54
N GLY A 135 -13.68 -14.49 -1.17
CA GLY A 135 -15.01 -14.68 -1.75
C GLY A 135 -14.98 -14.40 -3.26
N HIS A 136 -15.45 -15.38 -4.06
CA HIS A 136 -15.57 -15.22 -5.51
C HIS A 136 -16.88 -14.51 -5.91
N GLU A 137 -16.84 -13.97 -7.13
CA GLU A 137 -17.78 -13.09 -7.83
C GLU A 137 -19.28 -13.23 -7.46
N GLY A 138 -19.87 -12.12 -6.98
CA GLY A 138 -21.32 -11.98 -6.78
C GLY A 138 -21.72 -11.05 -5.63
N ASP A 139 -20.98 -11.09 -4.51
CA ASP A 139 -21.38 -10.41 -3.27
C ASP A 139 -20.82 -8.98 -3.09
N ALA A 140 -20.03 -8.52 -4.06
CA ALA A 140 -19.46 -7.19 -4.07
C ALA A 140 -19.77 -6.49 -5.39
N ASP A 141 -20.86 -5.72 -5.41
CA ASP A 141 -21.18 -4.81 -6.51
C ASP A 141 -20.14 -3.69 -6.58
N GLY A 142 -19.03 -3.97 -7.29
CA GLY A 142 -17.95 -3.03 -7.57
C GLY A 142 -18.33 -1.89 -8.52
N LEU A 143 -19.56 -1.87 -9.04
CA LEU A 143 -20.05 -0.87 -9.99
C LEU A 143 -20.81 0.30 -9.35
N LEU A 144 -21.13 0.26 -8.05
CA LEU A 144 -21.96 1.28 -7.40
C LEU A 144 -21.18 2.36 -6.63
N TRP A 145 -19.86 2.28 -6.59
CA TRP A 145 -19.06 3.15 -5.72
C TRP A 145 -18.09 3.93 -6.56
N GLY A 146 -18.16 5.25 -6.55
CA GLY A 146 -17.29 6.14 -7.31
C GLY A 146 -18.04 7.42 -7.68
N ASP A 147 -17.60 8.56 -7.16
CA ASP A 147 -18.23 9.86 -7.46
C ASP A 147 -17.73 10.45 -8.79
N SER A 148 -16.81 9.77 -9.50
CA SER A 148 -16.28 10.32 -10.74
C SER A 148 -17.23 9.98 -11.90
N PRO A 149 -17.71 10.99 -12.65
CA PRO A 149 -18.49 10.75 -13.87
C PRO A 149 -17.76 9.91 -14.92
N ALA A 150 -16.44 9.76 -14.78
CA ALA A 150 -15.57 8.95 -15.63
C ALA A 150 -15.55 7.45 -15.26
N ASP A 151 -16.07 7.05 -14.09
CA ASP A 151 -16.05 5.64 -13.64
C ASP A 151 -16.72 4.67 -14.63
N PRO A 152 -17.86 4.98 -15.28
CA PRO A 152 -18.49 4.06 -16.24
C PRO A 152 -17.59 3.75 -17.45
N GLU A 153 -16.99 4.77 -18.07
CA GLU A 153 -16.12 4.58 -19.24
C GLU A 153 -14.80 3.91 -18.88
N PHE A 154 -14.21 4.26 -17.74
CA PHE A 154 -13.04 3.55 -17.22
C PHE A 154 -13.38 2.10 -16.85
N GLY A 155 -14.56 1.85 -16.28
CA GLY A 155 -15.03 0.51 -15.95
C GLY A 155 -15.14 -0.37 -17.19
N HIS A 156 -15.69 0.15 -18.30
CA HIS A 156 -15.74 -0.59 -19.57
C HIS A 156 -14.35 -0.94 -20.13
N LEU A 157 -13.32 -0.15 -19.84
CA LEU A 157 -11.94 -0.47 -20.21
C LEU A 157 -11.40 -1.67 -19.42
N ILE A 158 -11.71 -1.73 -18.12
CA ILE A 158 -11.10 -2.67 -17.18
C ILE A 158 -11.86 -3.99 -17.10
N GLN A 159 -13.19 -3.95 -17.24
CA GLN A 159 -14.06 -5.11 -17.07
C GLN A 159 -13.72 -6.23 -18.05
N GLY A 160 -13.39 -7.41 -17.51
CA GLY A 160 -13.00 -8.61 -18.28
C GLY A 160 -11.62 -8.54 -18.94
N SER A 161 -10.93 -7.39 -18.87
CA SER A 161 -9.60 -7.20 -19.48
C SER A 161 -8.51 -7.92 -18.70
N SER A 162 -7.52 -8.45 -19.41
CA SER A 162 -6.23 -8.83 -18.85
C SER A 162 -5.34 -7.61 -18.68
N ILE A 163 -4.73 -7.45 -17.51
CA ILE A 163 -4.03 -6.22 -17.12
C ILE A 163 -2.61 -6.51 -16.68
N ALA A 164 -1.65 -5.81 -17.28
CA ALA A 164 -0.28 -5.73 -16.78
C ALA A 164 -0.11 -4.46 -15.92
N VAL A 165 0.28 -4.62 -14.65
CA VAL A 165 0.64 -3.51 -13.76
C VAL A 165 2.15 -3.48 -13.60
N VAL A 166 2.80 -2.48 -14.19
CA VAL A 166 4.27 -2.42 -14.29
C VAL A 166 4.83 -1.42 -13.29
N GLY A 167 5.47 -1.94 -12.24
CA GLY A 167 6.21 -1.17 -11.27
C GLY A 167 7.53 -0.61 -11.81
N PRO A 168 8.22 0.22 -11.02
CA PRO A 168 9.40 0.94 -11.48
C PRO A 168 10.72 0.22 -11.17
N VAL A 169 10.69 -0.94 -10.50
CA VAL A 169 11.91 -1.68 -10.07
C VAL A 169 12.67 -2.15 -11.30
N ALA A 170 13.99 -1.95 -11.30
CA ALA A 170 14.85 -2.47 -12.37
C ALA A 170 14.80 -4.01 -12.39
N SER A 171 14.66 -4.58 -13.58
CA SER A 171 14.63 -6.02 -13.82
C SER A 171 15.62 -6.38 -14.90
N GLU A 172 16.26 -7.53 -14.73
CA GLU A 172 17.13 -8.15 -15.75
C GLU A 172 16.35 -9.11 -16.65
N VAL A 173 15.06 -9.36 -16.34
CA VAL A 173 14.20 -10.26 -17.09
C VAL A 173 13.48 -9.49 -18.19
N GLU A 174 13.66 -9.95 -19.43
CA GLU A 174 13.06 -9.34 -20.62
C GLU A 174 11.56 -9.67 -20.73
N SER A 175 10.72 -8.90 -20.05
CA SER A 175 9.26 -9.11 -20.05
C SER A 175 8.52 -8.15 -21.00
N GLY A 176 9.22 -7.34 -21.79
CA GLY A 176 8.62 -6.27 -22.58
C GLY A 176 7.53 -6.72 -23.57
N PRO A 177 7.79 -7.72 -24.43
CA PRO A 177 6.78 -8.27 -25.34
C PRO A 177 5.57 -8.87 -24.61
N ASP A 178 5.81 -9.58 -23.50
CA ASP A 178 4.75 -10.19 -22.70
C ASP A 178 3.84 -9.12 -22.07
N ILE A 179 4.44 -8.06 -21.51
CA ILE A 179 3.72 -6.91 -20.95
C ILE A 179 2.84 -6.25 -22.02
N ASP A 180 3.38 -6.01 -23.22
CA ASP A 180 2.64 -5.37 -24.31
C ASP A 180 1.52 -6.26 -24.88
N GLY A 181 1.50 -7.56 -24.55
CA GLY A 181 0.48 -8.53 -24.94
C GLY A 181 -0.82 -8.49 -24.13
N TYR A 182 -0.83 -7.80 -22.99
CA TYR A 182 -2.05 -7.64 -22.17
C TYR A 182 -3.03 -6.64 -22.82
N ASP A 183 -4.33 -6.77 -22.51
CA ASP A 183 -5.36 -5.86 -23.03
C ASP A 183 -5.12 -4.42 -22.56
N VAL A 184 -4.70 -4.25 -21.30
CA VAL A 184 -4.41 -2.96 -20.68
C VAL A 184 -3.05 -2.97 -19.97
N VAL A 185 -2.19 -2.00 -20.29
CA VAL A 185 -0.91 -1.77 -19.60
C VAL A 185 -0.98 -0.55 -18.69
N VAL A 186 -0.82 -0.79 -17.38
CA VAL A 186 -0.86 0.22 -16.31
C VAL A 186 0.56 0.53 -15.83
N LYS A 187 0.92 1.82 -15.81
CA LYS A 187 2.19 2.31 -15.24
C LYS A 187 1.97 3.50 -14.31
N PHE A 188 3.05 4.04 -13.74
CA PHE A 188 2.98 5.08 -12.72
C PHE A 188 3.71 6.34 -13.16
N GLY A 189 3.04 7.49 -13.08
CA GLY A 189 3.64 8.79 -13.33
C GLY A 189 4.18 8.99 -14.74
N TYR A 190 3.50 8.47 -15.77
CA TYR A 190 3.88 8.65 -17.17
C TYR A 190 3.92 10.13 -17.56
N ARG A 191 5.00 10.57 -18.21
CA ARG A 191 5.25 11.99 -18.56
C ARG A 191 5.49 12.21 -20.06
N GLY A 192 5.07 11.28 -20.91
CA GLY A 192 5.35 11.33 -22.35
C GLY A 192 6.70 10.72 -22.75
N GLY A 193 6.87 10.51 -24.06
CA GLY A 193 8.11 10.01 -24.65
C GLY A 193 8.49 8.59 -24.22
N ASN A 194 9.79 8.35 -24.00
CA ASN A 194 10.31 7.02 -23.63
C ASN A 194 10.29 6.73 -22.12
N ARG A 195 9.78 7.65 -21.28
CA ARG A 195 9.78 7.45 -19.82
C ARG A 195 8.82 6.33 -19.44
N GLY A 196 9.33 5.29 -18.78
CA GLY A 196 8.55 4.10 -18.47
C GLY A 196 8.20 3.25 -19.70
N ARG A 197 8.89 3.47 -20.83
CA ARG A 197 8.79 2.67 -22.06
C ARG A 197 10.16 2.11 -22.39
N ASP A 198 10.36 0.85 -22.03
CA ASP A 198 11.54 0.07 -22.40
C ASP A 198 11.05 -1.16 -23.15
N PRO A 199 11.26 -1.26 -24.48
CA PRO A 199 10.79 -2.38 -25.29
C PRO A 199 11.22 -3.76 -24.79
N ARG A 200 12.36 -3.83 -24.10
CA ARG A 200 12.98 -5.08 -23.66
C ARG A 200 12.43 -5.49 -22.30
N PHE A 201 12.32 -4.56 -21.36
CA PHE A 201 12.02 -4.89 -19.96
C PHE A 201 10.68 -4.38 -19.42
N GLN A 202 10.11 -3.30 -19.98
CA GLN A 202 8.90 -2.66 -19.47
C GLN A 202 7.75 -2.60 -20.48
N GLY A 203 7.98 -3.03 -21.72
CA GLY A 203 7.06 -2.83 -22.83
C GLY A 203 7.02 -1.38 -23.32
N LYS A 204 6.48 -1.18 -24.52
CA LYS A 204 6.30 0.13 -25.15
C LYS A 204 4.96 0.76 -24.80
N ARG A 205 3.96 -0.03 -24.40
CA ARG A 205 2.60 0.45 -24.15
C ARG A 205 2.47 1.11 -22.78
N VAL A 206 1.61 2.12 -22.71
CA VAL A 206 1.10 2.72 -21.48
C VAL A 206 -0.33 3.15 -21.78
N ASP A 207 -1.30 2.36 -21.32
CA ASP A 207 -2.72 2.65 -21.54
C ASP A 207 -3.28 3.49 -20.39
N VAL A 208 -2.88 3.15 -19.16
CA VAL A 208 -3.31 3.84 -17.94
C VAL A 208 -2.11 4.28 -17.13
N SER A 209 -2.15 5.51 -16.62
CA SER A 209 -1.12 6.00 -15.69
C SER A 209 -1.71 6.57 -14.40
N TYR A 210 -1.20 6.10 -13.25
CA TYR A 210 -1.56 6.64 -11.94
C TYR A 210 -0.61 7.77 -11.51
N TYR A 211 -1.17 8.82 -10.93
CA TYR A 211 -0.46 10.04 -10.53
C TYR A 211 -0.71 10.40 -9.08
N ASN A 212 0.36 10.49 -8.29
CA ASN A 212 0.32 11.12 -6.97
C ASN A 212 0.29 12.67 -7.10
N ASN A 213 0.15 13.37 -5.97
CA ASN A 213 0.04 14.84 -5.96
C ASN A 213 1.30 15.55 -6.51
N ALA A 214 2.49 14.99 -6.27
CA ALA A 214 3.74 15.57 -6.75
C ALA A 214 3.87 15.37 -8.26
N GLN A 215 3.61 14.17 -8.76
CA GLN A 215 3.60 13.86 -10.19
C GLN A 215 2.55 14.67 -10.94
N SER A 216 1.33 14.80 -10.37
CA SER A 216 0.27 15.63 -10.95
C SER A 216 0.68 17.09 -11.02
N LYS A 217 1.35 17.62 -9.99
CA LYS A 217 1.88 18.99 -9.97
C LYS A 217 2.92 19.17 -11.08
N THR A 218 3.95 18.32 -11.12
CA THR A 218 5.02 18.42 -12.11
C THR A 218 4.50 18.32 -13.54
N LEU A 219 3.55 17.40 -13.81
CA LEU A 219 2.98 17.25 -15.15
C LEU A 219 2.11 18.46 -15.54
N ALA A 220 1.32 18.99 -14.61
CA ALA A 220 0.48 20.17 -14.85
C ALA A 220 1.28 21.47 -15.04
N GLU A 221 2.53 21.53 -14.57
CA GLU A 221 3.47 22.64 -14.83
C GLU A 221 4.11 22.58 -16.24
N SER A 222 3.80 21.55 -17.02
CA SER A 222 4.26 21.35 -18.40
C SER A 222 3.09 21.21 -19.37
N ASP A 223 3.34 21.19 -20.68
CA ASP A 223 2.31 20.85 -21.67
C ASP A 223 1.92 19.37 -21.53
N PHE A 224 0.82 19.11 -20.80
CA PHE A 224 0.33 17.78 -20.53
C PHE A 224 -0.57 17.23 -21.64
N ALA A 225 -1.05 18.05 -22.59
CA ALA A 225 -1.99 17.60 -23.61
C ALA A 225 -1.43 16.45 -24.48
N PRO A 226 -0.15 16.50 -24.94
CA PRO A 226 0.45 15.36 -25.65
C PRO A 226 0.47 14.07 -24.82
N VAL A 227 0.80 14.18 -23.52
CA VAL A 227 0.85 13.02 -22.61
C VAL A 227 -0.52 12.35 -22.49
N PHE A 228 -1.58 13.13 -22.29
CA PHE A 228 -2.94 12.59 -22.19
C PHE A 228 -3.49 12.12 -23.54
N SER A 229 -2.97 12.59 -24.68
CA SER A 229 -3.34 12.09 -26.00
C SER A 229 -2.80 10.67 -26.27
N GLU A 230 -1.73 10.27 -25.57
CA GLU A 230 -1.15 8.93 -25.68
C GLU A 230 -1.75 7.94 -24.68
N LEU A 231 -2.46 8.41 -23.66
CA LEU A 231 -3.08 7.57 -22.63
C LEU A 231 -4.54 7.28 -22.99
N ARG A 232 -5.00 6.07 -22.67
CA ARG A 232 -6.44 5.80 -22.60
C ARG A 232 -7.03 6.45 -21.36
N TRP A 233 -6.32 6.42 -20.22
CA TRP A 233 -6.72 7.11 -18.99
C TRP A 233 -5.55 7.59 -18.12
N GLY A 234 -5.70 8.76 -17.52
CA GLY A 234 -4.93 9.17 -16.35
C GLY A 234 -5.77 9.04 -15.08
N VAL A 235 -5.15 8.57 -13.99
CA VAL A 235 -5.81 8.39 -12.69
C VAL A 235 -5.07 9.15 -11.60
N CYS A 236 -5.70 10.16 -11.00
CA CYS A 236 -5.11 10.87 -9.87
C CYS A 236 -5.50 10.25 -8.54
N HIS A 237 -4.59 10.33 -7.56
CA HIS A 237 -4.81 9.78 -6.22
C HIS A 237 -5.94 10.42 -5.42
N ASN A 238 -6.30 11.66 -5.73
CA ASN A 238 -7.33 12.42 -5.03
C ASN A 238 -7.74 13.65 -5.87
N GLY A 239 -8.73 14.38 -5.38
CA GLY A 239 -9.24 15.58 -6.05
C GLY A 239 -8.22 16.72 -6.17
N LYS A 240 -7.26 16.82 -5.25
CA LYS A 240 -6.17 17.81 -5.34
C LYS A 240 -5.23 17.52 -6.53
N GLY A 241 -5.00 16.25 -6.85
CA GLY A 241 -4.29 15.83 -8.06
C GLY A 241 -5.08 16.21 -9.31
N CYS A 242 -6.35 15.81 -9.39
CA CYS A 242 -7.21 16.09 -10.55
C CYS A 242 -7.36 17.59 -10.82
N SER A 243 -7.47 18.40 -9.77
CA SER A 243 -7.74 19.84 -9.91
C SER A 243 -6.60 20.64 -10.54
N ARG A 244 -5.42 20.03 -10.73
CA ARG A 244 -4.23 20.66 -11.32
C ARG A 244 -4.31 20.78 -12.84
N PHE A 245 -5.02 19.87 -13.50
CA PHE A 245 -5.11 19.85 -14.95
C PHE A 245 -6.25 20.76 -15.39
N ARG A 246 -5.90 21.86 -16.08
CA ARG A 246 -6.84 22.89 -16.54
C ARG A 246 -6.51 23.31 -17.99
N PRO A 247 -7.43 23.15 -18.96
CA PRO A 247 -8.71 22.42 -18.83
C PRO A 247 -8.48 20.94 -18.45
N ALA A 248 -9.46 20.33 -17.79
CA ALA A 248 -9.35 18.93 -17.39
C ALA A 248 -9.43 18.03 -18.64
N PRO A 249 -8.49 17.09 -18.85
CA PRO A 249 -8.61 16.08 -19.91
C PRO A 249 -9.87 15.25 -19.75
N ALA A 250 -10.51 14.87 -20.86
CA ALA A 250 -11.70 14.00 -20.84
C ALA A 250 -11.41 12.62 -20.26
N ASN A 251 -10.19 12.11 -20.49
CA ASN A 251 -9.69 10.83 -20.02
C ASN A 251 -8.94 10.93 -18.67
N LEU A 252 -9.37 11.82 -17.79
CA LEU A 252 -8.82 11.95 -16.45
C LEU A 252 -9.87 11.59 -15.40
N ARG A 253 -9.52 10.71 -14.46
CA ARG A 253 -10.38 10.31 -13.35
C ARG A 253 -9.68 10.40 -11.99
N GLN A 254 -10.47 10.38 -10.92
CA GLN A 254 -9.98 10.28 -9.55
C GLN A 254 -10.16 8.84 -9.03
N LEU A 255 -9.12 8.24 -8.44
CA LEU A 255 -9.30 6.96 -7.75
C LEU A 255 -10.17 7.08 -6.50
N THR A 256 -10.93 6.03 -6.20
CA THR A 256 -11.73 5.94 -4.97
C THR A 256 -10.84 5.39 -3.86
N SER A 257 -10.50 6.23 -2.88
CA SER A 257 -9.55 5.88 -1.81
C SER A 257 -10.21 5.12 -0.67
N LEU A 258 -9.57 4.03 -0.22
CA LEU A 258 -9.92 3.30 1.01
C LEU A 258 -9.23 3.86 2.26
N GLN A 259 -8.49 4.97 2.14
CA GLN A 259 -7.70 5.51 3.25
C GLN A 259 -8.53 5.77 4.52
N TRP A 260 -9.80 6.16 4.39
CA TRP A 260 -10.69 6.38 5.53
C TRP A 260 -10.89 5.13 6.40
N PHE A 261 -10.67 3.93 5.82
CA PHE A 261 -10.82 2.64 6.48
C PHE A 261 -9.49 2.07 7.00
N LEU A 262 -8.35 2.58 6.54
CA LEU A 262 -7.03 2.09 6.92
C LEU A 262 -6.50 2.77 8.18
N PRO A 263 -5.78 2.05 9.06
CA PRO A 263 -5.30 2.57 10.33
C PRO A 263 -4.11 3.51 10.15
N ASP A 264 -4.41 4.81 10.09
CA ASP A 264 -3.43 5.89 10.12
C ASP A 264 -2.29 5.74 9.07
N THR A 265 -2.64 5.30 7.87
CA THR A 265 -1.67 5.08 6.79
C THR A 265 -2.27 5.37 5.43
N HIS A 266 -1.42 5.49 4.43
CA HIS A 266 -1.80 5.53 3.03
C HIS A 266 -1.12 4.38 2.30
N LEU A 267 -1.80 3.80 1.32
CA LEU A 267 -1.17 2.87 0.39
C LEU A 267 -0.26 3.64 -0.59
N ASN A 268 0.78 2.96 -1.05
CA ASN A 268 1.55 3.39 -2.22
C ASN A 268 0.72 3.31 -3.50
N ALA A 269 1.25 3.86 -4.61
CA ALA A 269 0.57 3.85 -5.89
C ALA A 269 0.23 2.43 -6.39
N GLY A 270 1.14 1.45 -6.20
CA GLY A 270 0.93 0.06 -6.60
C GLY A 270 -0.31 -0.58 -5.94
N PRO A 271 -0.34 -0.72 -4.60
CA PRO A 271 -1.52 -1.29 -3.93
C PRO A 271 -2.81 -0.49 -4.16
N ASN A 272 -2.74 0.84 -4.25
CA ASN A 272 -3.92 1.65 -4.63
C ASN A 272 -4.44 1.31 -6.02
N ALA A 273 -3.55 1.19 -7.02
CA ALA A 273 -3.94 0.87 -8.38
C ALA A 273 -4.58 -0.52 -8.45
N LEU A 274 -4.03 -1.52 -7.76
CA LEU A 274 -4.60 -2.87 -7.75
C LEU A 274 -6.01 -2.89 -7.15
N LEU A 275 -6.22 -2.23 -6.02
CA LEU A 275 -7.54 -2.11 -5.42
C LEU A 275 -8.51 -1.31 -6.32
N ASP A 276 -8.05 -0.24 -6.97
CA ASP A 276 -8.88 0.54 -7.90
C ASP A 276 -9.29 -0.29 -9.14
N LEU A 277 -8.37 -1.08 -9.70
CA LEU A 277 -8.63 -1.94 -10.85
C LEU A 277 -9.58 -3.09 -10.51
N LEU A 278 -9.37 -3.77 -9.37
CA LEU A 278 -10.21 -4.91 -8.93
C LEU A 278 -11.68 -4.54 -8.74
N ARG A 279 -12.00 -3.26 -8.47
CA ARG A 279 -13.40 -2.78 -8.40
C ARG A 279 -14.16 -2.99 -9.70
N PHE A 280 -13.46 -2.97 -10.83
CA PHE A 280 -14.06 -3.08 -12.16
C PHE A 280 -14.00 -4.50 -12.75
N ARG A 281 -13.67 -5.52 -11.94
CA ARG A 281 -13.70 -6.94 -12.32
C ARG A 281 -12.90 -7.27 -13.59
N PRO A 282 -11.56 -7.05 -13.58
CA PRO A 282 -10.69 -7.55 -14.64
C PRO A 282 -10.62 -9.08 -14.60
N SER A 283 -10.22 -9.70 -15.70
CA SER A 283 -10.12 -11.18 -15.76
C SER A 283 -8.90 -11.78 -15.04
N THR A 284 -7.97 -10.96 -14.51
CA THR A 284 -6.67 -10.83 -15.17
C THR A 284 -5.85 -9.67 -14.62
N ILE A 285 -5.11 -9.77 -13.51
CA ILE A 285 -4.05 -8.80 -13.16
C ILE A 285 -2.72 -9.50 -12.92
N CYS A 286 -1.72 -9.16 -13.73
CA CYS A 286 -0.34 -9.59 -13.57
C CYS A 286 0.56 -8.39 -13.21
N VAL A 287 1.32 -8.53 -12.13
CA VAL A 287 2.18 -7.49 -11.59
C VAL A 287 3.64 -7.73 -12.01
N PHE A 288 4.23 -6.74 -12.66
CA PHE A 288 5.61 -6.79 -13.15
C PHE A 288 6.48 -5.75 -12.44
N ASN A 289 7.78 -6.02 -12.34
CA ASN A 289 8.80 -5.03 -11.96
C ASN A 289 8.47 -4.33 -10.64
N THR A 290 8.02 -5.10 -9.65
CA THR A 290 7.80 -4.63 -8.29
C THR A 290 8.32 -5.65 -7.28
N ASP A 291 8.80 -5.17 -6.16
CA ASP A 291 9.28 -5.99 -5.06
C ASP A 291 8.85 -5.46 -3.69
N LEU A 292 7.77 -4.67 -3.67
CA LEU A 292 7.26 -4.01 -2.45
C LEU A 292 8.37 -3.29 -1.66
N MET A 293 9.20 -2.54 -2.39
CA MET A 293 10.24 -1.68 -1.84
C MET A 293 11.36 -2.45 -1.14
N LEU A 294 11.62 -3.71 -1.51
CA LEU A 294 12.85 -4.40 -1.09
C LEU A 294 14.11 -3.86 -1.79
N SER A 295 13.95 -3.14 -2.90
CA SER A 295 15.05 -2.48 -3.60
C SER A 295 14.79 -1.00 -3.86
N SER A 296 15.88 -0.22 -3.81
CA SER A 296 15.95 1.21 -4.16
C SER A 296 16.12 1.46 -5.66
N GLY A 297 16.58 0.46 -6.42
CA GLY A 297 16.84 0.52 -7.85
C GLY A 297 15.59 0.80 -8.68
N ARG A 298 15.74 1.61 -9.74
CA ARG A 298 14.66 2.05 -10.63
C ARG A 298 15.11 2.04 -12.08
N PHE A 299 14.22 1.69 -13.01
CA PHE A 299 14.48 1.80 -14.45
C PHE A 299 14.80 3.24 -14.88
N ALA A 300 15.59 3.37 -15.96
CA ALA A 300 15.92 4.67 -16.55
C ALA A 300 14.65 5.45 -16.92
N GLY A 301 14.61 6.74 -16.57
CA GLY A 301 13.45 7.61 -16.79
C GLY A 301 12.45 7.69 -15.63
N TYR A 302 12.53 6.79 -14.62
CA TYR A 302 11.86 6.98 -13.34
C TYR A 302 12.64 7.86 -12.37
N ARG A 303 13.97 7.99 -12.56
CA ARG A 303 14.87 8.85 -11.78
C ARG A 303 15.51 9.91 -12.67
N GLU A 304 15.63 11.14 -12.16
CA GLU A 304 16.44 12.19 -12.77
C GLU A 304 17.93 11.92 -12.50
N ALA A 305 18.80 12.23 -13.47
CA ALA A 305 20.23 12.00 -13.33
C ALA A 305 20.81 12.83 -12.16
N GLY A 306 21.53 12.18 -11.24
CA GLY A 306 22.17 12.83 -10.08
C GLY A 306 21.44 12.68 -8.74
N ASN A 307 20.22 12.13 -8.71
CA ASN A 307 19.53 11.89 -7.44
C ASN A 307 20.08 10.67 -6.69
N GLU A 308 20.20 10.78 -5.35
CA GLU A 308 20.53 9.66 -4.46
C GLU A 308 19.52 8.49 -4.64
N GLU A 309 19.92 7.29 -4.22
CA GLU A 309 19.00 6.17 -4.14
C GLU A 309 17.81 6.48 -3.21
N THR A 310 16.64 5.92 -3.53
CA THR A 310 15.46 6.17 -2.72
C THR A 310 15.54 5.37 -1.43
N ASP A 311 15.65 6.08 -0.31
CA ASP A 311 15.48 5.53 1.02
C ASP A 311 13.98 5.52 1.39
N TYR A 312 13.38 4.33 1.46
CA TYR A 312 11.97 4.17 1.80
C TYR A 312 11.69 4.29 3.30
N THR A 313 12.69 4.27 4.18
CA THR A 313 12.46 4.35 5.64
C THR A 313 11.67 5.59 6.02
N ARG A 314 12.04 6.76 5.47
CA ARG A 314 11.31 8.02 5.67
C ARG A 314 9.85 7.93 5.21
N SER A 315 9.61 7.18 4.14
CA SER A 315 8.27 6.93 3.63
C SER A 315 7.46 6.01 4.55
N PHE A 316 8.11 4.97 5.08
CA PHE A 316 7.50 4.03 6.03
C PHE A 316 7.13 4.69 7.35
N ILE A 317 7.98 5.57 7.86
CA ILE A 317 7.75 6.30 9.10
C ILE A 317 6.60 7.30 8.95
N LYS A 318 6.52 8.00 7.81
CA LYS A 318 5.60 9.13 7.66
C LYS A 318 4.26 8.78 7.05
N THR A 319 4.19 7.77 6.17
CA THR A 319 3.05 7.69 5.24
C THR A 319 2.63 6.26 4.91
N HIS A 320 3.56 5.35 4.65
CA HIS A 320 3.25 4.06 4.02
C HIS A 320 3.64 2.89 4.91
N ASP A 321 2.68 2.26 5.59
CA ASP A 321 2.95 1.10 6.44
C ASP A 321 3.38 -0.12 5.58
N PRO A 322 4.63 -0.62 5.69
CA PRO A 322 5.10 -1.73 4.88
C PRO A 322 4.45 -3.07 5.27
N VAL A 323 4.11 -3.27 6.55
CA VAL A 323 3.47 -4.48 7.04
C VAL A 323 2.06 -4.59 6.47
N LEU A 324 1.29 -3.50 6.59
CA LEU A 324 -0.08 -3.42 6.08
C LEU A 324 -0.14 -3.67 4.57
N GLN A 325 0.72 -2.99 3.82
CA GLN A 325 0.72 -3.12 2.35
C GLN A 325 1.10 -4.53 1.93
N TYR A 326 2.11 -5.11 2.55
CA TYR A 326 2.47 -6.49 2.29
C TYR A 326 1.31 -7.45 2.63
N ARG A 327 0.66 -7.31 3.79
CA ARG A 327 -0.47 -8.17 4.19
C ARG A 327 -1.62 -8.10 3.17
N ILE A 328 -1.98 -6.89 2.71
CA ILE A 328 -3.01 -6.72 1.67
C ILE A 328 -2.59 -7.40 0.37
N MET A 329 -1.38 -7.12 -0.11
CA MET A 329 -0.87 -7.66 -1.37
C MET A 329 -0.77 -9.19 -1.35
N HIS A 330 -0.23 -9.74 -0.27
CA HIS A 330 -0.13 -11.18 -0.05
C HIS A 330 -1.52 -11.82 -0.01
N ARG A 331 -2.52 -11.19 0.64
CA ARG A 331 -3.90 -11.71 0.64
C ARG A 331 -4.52 -11.71 -0.75
N LEU A 332 -4.37 -10.63 -1.51
CA LEU A 332 -4.86 -10.57 -2.90
C LEU A 332 -4.22 -11.66 -3.76
N TRP A 333 -2.91 -11.88 -3.60
CA TRP A 333 -2.18 -12.94 -4.30
C TRP A 333 -2.61 -14.34 -3.86
N SER A 334 -2.67 -14.61 -2.55
CA SER A 334 -3.04 -15.93 -2.02
C SER A 334 -4.47 -16.32 -2.37
N ASN A 335 -5.36 -15.33 -2.53
CA ASN A 335 -6.74 -15.53 -2.94
C ASN A 335 -6.92 -15.57 -4.48
N GLY A 336 -5.83 -15.45 -5.25
CA GLY A 336 -5.86 -15.55 -6.71
C GLY A 336 -6.37 -14.31 -7.45
N PHE A 337 -6.52 -13.16 -6.79
CA PHE A 337 -6.94 -11.91 -7.44
C PHE A 337 -5.82 -11.26 -8.27
N ILE A 338 -4.57 -11.53 -7.91
CA ILE A 338 -3.38 -11.01 -8.60
C ILE A 338 -2.33 -12.11 -8.70
N GLN A 339 -1.54 -12.06 -9.76
CA GLN A 339 -0.31 -12.84 -9.94
C GLN A 339 0.82 -11.89 -10.34
N GLY A 340 2.05 -12.38 -10.51
CA GLY A 340 3.10 -11.53 -11.06
C GLY A 340 4.27 -12.25 -11.69
N ASP A 341 5.26 -11.45 -12.05
CA ASP A 341 6.54 -11.95 -12.53
C ASP A 341 7.32 -12.70 -11.44
N ALA A 342 8.44 -13.31 -11.83
CA ALA A 342 9.25 -14.11 -10.91
C ALA A 342 9.71 -13.33 -9.66
N ARG A 343 9.95 -12.02 -9.77
CA ARG A 343 10.36 -11.19 -8.63
C ARG A 343 9.20 -10.92 -7.70
N PHE A 344 8.03 -10.57 -8.22
CA PHE A 344 6.82 -10.40 -7.44
C PHE A 344 6.45 -11.70 -6.71
N GLU A 345 6.42 -12.82 -7.45
CA GLU A 345 6.12 -14.15 -6.92
C GLU A 345 7.11 -14.57 -5.83
N TYR A 346 8.40 -14.25 -5.98
CA TYR A 346 9.39 -14.45 -4.92
C TYR A 346 9.00 -13.71 -3.65
N VAL A 347 8.65 -12.41 -3.75
CA VAL A 347 8.28 -11.59 -2.59
C VAL A 347 6.98 -12.09 -1.94
N MET A 348 5.99 -12.50 -2.72
CA MET A 348 4.73 -13.05 -2.18
C MET A 348 4.91 -14.41 -1.52
N LYS A 349 5.90 -15.21 -1.95
CA LYS A 349 6.26 -16.49 -1.31
C LYS A 349 7.09 -16.34 -0.04
N LEU A 350 7.74 -15.19 0.18
CA LEU A 350 8.20 -14.85 1.52
C LEU A 350 6.93 -14.76 2.38
N ASP A 351 6.93 -15.31 3.59
CA ASP A 351 5.93 -14.92 4.58
C ASP A 351 6.25 -13.51 5.12
N LEU A 352 5.38 -12.95 5.97
CA LEU A 352 5.63 -11.61 6.54
C LEU A 352 6.98 -11.55 7.27
N ALA A 353 7.36 -12.62 7.97
CA ALA A 353 8.61 -12.66 8.70
C ALA A 353 9.83 -12.61 7.76
N GLY A 354 9.79 -13.34 6.64
CA GLY A 354 10.80 -13.31 5.58
C GLY A 354 10.86 -11.96 4.89
N TYR A 355 9.72 -11.37 4.55
CA TYR A 355 9.67 -10.03 3.96
C TYR A 355 10.30 -8.97 4.88
N LEU A 356 9.98 -9.00 6.18
CA LEU A 356 10.56 -8.08 7.15
C LEU A 356 12.07 -8.30 7.35
N LYS A 357 12.56 -9.55 7.26
CA LYS A 357 14.00 -9.83 7.24
C LYS A 357 14.69 -9.23 6.01
N GLU A 358 14.07 -9.27 4.85
CA GLU A 358 14.61 -8.63 3.65
C GLU A 358 14.60 -7.10 3.76
N LEU A 359 13.54 -6.49 4.31
CA LEU A 359 13.53 -5.05 4.64
C LEU A 359 14.60 -4.69 5.67
N GLN A 360 14.78 -5.54 6.69
CA GLN A 360 15.81 -5.37 7.72
C GLN A 360 17.21 -5.39 7.11
N LYS A 361 17.48 -6.24 6.11
CA LYS A 361 18.77 -6.25 5.39
C LYS A 361 18.94 -5.01 4.51
N ALA A 362 17.88 -4.59 3.82
CA ALA A 362 17.94 -3.48 2.87
C ALA A 362 18.03 -2.11 3.56
N TYR A 363 17.39 -1.95 4.71
CA TYR A 363 17.19 -0.64 5.36
C TYR A 363 17.50 -0.61 6.86
N GLY A 364 17.80 -1.76 7.47
CA GLY A 364 18.25 -1.82 8.86
C GLY A 364 19.57 -1.09 9.03
N ALA A 365 19.70 -0.31 10.11
CA ALA A 365 20.91 0.44 10.44
C ALA A 365 21.37 1.48 9.40
N VAL A 366 20.52 1.91 8.47
CA VAL A 366 20.90 2.99 7.54
C VAL A 366 20.85 4.33 8.28
N ASN A 367 21.98 5.03 8.28
CA ASN A 367 22.37 6.20 9.09
C ASN A 367 21.50 7.48 8.93
N ARG A 368 20.24 7.42 8.45
CA ARG A 368 19.54 8.60 7.88
C ARG A 368 18.01 8.68 8.04
N ALA A 369 17.36 7.70 8.67
CA ALA A 369 15.89 7.64 8.68
C ALA A 369 15.26 8.72 9.58
N LEU A 370 15.81 8.92 10.78
CA LEU A 370 15.36 9.93 11.76
C LEU A 370 16.34 11.11 11.94
N PHE A 371 17.55 11.03 11.38
CA PHE A 371 18.61 12.03 11.53
C PHE A 371 19.13 12.50 10.18
#